data_AF-A0A1S8A9T7-F1
#
_entry.id   AF-A0A1S8A9T7-F1
#
_cell.length_a   1.000
_cell.length_b   1.000
_cell.length_c   1.000
_cell.angle_alpha   90.00
_cell.angle_beta   90.00
_cell.angle_gamma   90.00
#
_symmetry.space_group_name_H-M   'P 1'
#
loop_
_entity.id
_entity.type
_entity.pdbx_description
1 polymer ?
#
loop_
_entity_poly.entity_id
_entity_poly.type
_entity_poly.pdbx_seq_one_letter_code
_entity_poly.pdbx_strand_id
1 'polypeptide(L)'
;MAPRGGSKKQQQQQRAMVYCEGSPTWNPDAYLADAELQARAEARLAADDLRGAIAASFALRGADAYVYHAITAVTLAEAQQAVSLGGAHGLHSWYYEDEDEDDEKAPSTTTTTMPDASEPSPSAPPQRPRPRPKALPPPPRADTEAYLALFAPAGAAATALRNLAANARKGSLRAGVAAHLGAKRYVHPSLAELVKLPRAKKAAAASGGSGGGGGGGSGGVVVPANPYLAFQSWASRALEWAGPSPLSARPSSHPVLAVLMHHFGCACPSHEALEVLRRLAAGREILDVGSGNGYWTRMLRDYHAAFHRPENASSSSSSTATTALPFLPLVTPVDSAQSAWRATWVPDTLVADGAAYLRDVRRGAPDAVLLLVYPVVGGGLAGGRPGGFTRDLLAAYAGDTLAVVGTQNRNGYTGFRDRTMDEFMAREHAPEWVRVVQLPLPSFPGKDEALYVFQRGPRAPPPPRDAGAPEPVGSG
;
A
#
# COMPACT_ATOMS: atom_id res chain seq x y z
N MET A 1 51.12 -28.69 17.93
CA MET A 1 50.84 -28.43 16.50
C MET A 1 49.33 -28.27 16.35
N ALA A 2 48.85 -27.06 16.09
CA ALA A 2 47.43 -26.78 15.83
C ALA A 2 47.10 -27.04 14.35
N PRO A 3 45.95 -27.62 13.99
CA PRO A 3 45.54 -27.67 12.60
C PRO A 3 44.87 -26.35 12.22
N ARG A 4 45.61 -25.55 11.43
CA ARG A 4 45.07 -24.46 10.60
C ARG A 4 44.44 -25.09 9.36
N GLY A 5 43.17 -24.77 9.07
CA GLY A 5 42.52 -25.28 7.87
C GLY A 5 41.08 -24.81 7.65
N GLY A 6 40.77 -23.54 7.93
CA GLY A 6 39.50 -22.95 7.50
C GLY A 6 39.46 -22.86 5.98
N SER A 7 38.63 -23.69 5.34
CA SER A 7 38.53 -23.80 3.89
C SER A 7 38.02 -22.51 3.24
N LYS A 8 38.63 -22.12 2.11
CA LYS A 8 38.28 -20.93 1.29
C LYS A 8 36.80 -20.84 0.88
N LYS A 9 36.03 -21.93 1.00
CA LYS A 9 34.58 -21.98 0.75
C LYS A 9 33.75 -21.21 1.79
N GLN A 10 34.18 -21.14 3.06
CA GLN A 10 33.48 -20.36 4.09
C GLN A 10 33.74 -18.85 3.97
N GLN A 11 34.93 -18.46 3.48
CA GLN A 11 35.25 -17.05 3.20
C GLN A 11 34.58 -16.50 1.94
N GLN A 12 34.12 -17.37 1.03
CA GLN A 12 33.41 -16.97 -0.19
C GLN A 12 31.90 -16.75 0.03
N GLN A 13 31.38 -17.04 1.23
CA GLN A 13 29.96 -16.98 1.59
C GLN A 13 29.56 -15.81 2.51
N GLN A 14 30.47 -14.86 2.77
CA GLN A 14 30.16 -13.61 3.49
C GLN A 14 30.47 -12.39 2.62
N ARG A 15 29.89 -12.31 1.42
CA ARG A 15 29.69 -10.98 0.83
C ARG A 15 28.66 -10.29 1.73
N ALA A 16 29.08 -9.23 2.42
CA ALA A 16 28.17 -8.38 3.17
C ALA A 16 27.03 -7.95 2.24
N MET A 17 25.79 -8.21 2.66
CA MET A 17 24.63 -7.80 1.89
C MET A 17 24.65 -6.29 1.68
N VAL A 18 24.42 -5.87 0.44
CA VAL A 18 24.23 -4.46 0.11
C VAL A 18 22.73 -4.18 0.14
N TYR A 19 22.28 -3.43 1.16
CA TYR A 19 20.87 -3.08 1.32
C TYR A 19 20.45 -1.90 0.44
N CYS A 20 21.37 -1.06 -0.01
CA CYS A 20 21.06 0.07 -0.87
C CYS A 20 22.12 0.27 -1.95
N GLU A 21 21.69 0.28 -3.21
CA GLU A 21 22.61 0.46 -4.34
C GLU A 21 23.25 1.87 -4.32
N GLY A 22 24.57 1.87 -4.43
CA GLY A 22 25.39 3.08 -4.31
C GLY A 22 25.60 3.55 -2.86
N SER A 23 25.14 2.78 -1.87
CA SER A 23 25.32 3.05 -0.44
C SER A 23 25.62 1.75 0.35
N PRO A 24 26.85 1.22 0.24
CA PRO A 24 27.19 -0.07 0.83
C PRO A 24 27.20 -0.08 2.37
N THR A 25 27.19 1.08 3.01
CA THR A 25 27.17 1.23 4.47
C THR A 25 25.76 1.41 5.03
N TRP A 26 24.74 1.59 4.19
CA TRP A 26 23.38 1.75 4.67
C TRP A 26 22.81 0.42 5.16
N ASN A 27 22.14 0.47 6.30
CA ASN A 27 21.49 -0.68 6.92
C ASN A 27 20.12 -0.23 7.48
N PRO A 28 19.04 -0.97 7.19
CA PRO A 28 17.69 -0.58 7.62
C PRO A 28 17.49 -0.61 9.14
N ASP A 29 18.16 -1.53 9.86
CA ASP A 29 18.07 -1.61 11.33
C ASP A 29 18.74 -0.40 11.99
N ALA A 30 19.93 -0.03 11.51
CA ALA A 30 20.63 1.15 11.99
C ALA A 30 19.84 2.44 11.71
N TYR A 31 19.24 2.56 10.51
CA TYR A 31 18.40 3.70 10.16
C TYR A 31 17.16 3.81 11.05
N LEU A 32 16.44 2.71 11.28
CA LEU A 32 15.22 2.70 12.10
C LEU A 32 15.51 2.92 13.59
N ALA A 33 16.70 2.56 14.08
CA ALA A 33 17.14 2.84 15.44
C ALA A 33 17.61 4.30 15.66
N ASP A 34 18.02 5.01 14.59
CA ASP A 34 18.54 6.38 14.67
C ASP A 34 17.42 7.44 14.52
N ALA A 35 16.76 7.76 15.63
CA ALA A 35 15.72 8.77 15.69
C ALA A 35 16.22 10.18 15.33
N GLU A 36 17.49 10.50 15.59
CA GLU A 36 18.05 11.81 15.24
C GLU A 36 18.25 11.94 13.72
N LEU A 37 18.72 10.88 13.06
CA LEU A 37 18.82 10.86 11.59
C LEU A 37 17.46 10.99 10.93
N GLN A 38 16.44 10.32 11.46
CA GLN A 38 15.06 10.48 11.00
C GLN A 38 14.57 11.92 11.18
N ALA A 39 14.81 12.53 12.35
CA ALA A 39 14.45 13.93 12.59
C ALA A 39 15.21 14.90 11.66
N ARG A 40 16.49 14.65 11.36
CA ARG A 40 17.26 15.44 10.37
C ARG A 40 16.69 15.30 8.96
N ALA A 41 16.27 14.10 8.56
CA ALA A 41 15.63 13.87 7.27
C ALA A 41 14.27 14.60 7.19
N GLU A 42 13.45 14.53 8.24
CA GLU A 42 12.18 15.26 8.32
C GLU A 42 12.38 16.78 8.29
N ALA A 43 13.42 17.31 8.95
CA ALA A 43 13.74 18.74 8.88
C ALA A 43 14.10 19.20 7.45
N ARG A 44 14.77 18.34 6.67
CA ARG A 44 15.04 18.60 5.24
C ARG A 44 13.77 18.55 4.40
N LEU A 45 12.88 17.59 4.66
CA LEU A 45 11.56 17.54 4.02
C LEU A 45 10.75 18.80 4.34
N ALA A 46 10.79 19.30 5.57
CA ALA A 46 10.11 20.54 5.96
C ALA A 46 10.64 21.78 5.22
N ALA A 47 11.85 21.72 4.66
CA ALA A 47 12.46 22.74 3.82
C ALA A 47 12.37 22.42 2.31
N ASP A 48 11.55 21.44 1.91
CA ASP A 48 11.39 20.93 0.54
C ASP A 48 12.70 20.47 -0.14
N ASP A 49 13.69 20.08 0.68
CA ASP A 49 14.94 19.43 0.28
C ASP A 49 14.77 17.90 0.25
N LEU A 50 13.99 17.40 -0.70
CA LEU A 50 13.80 15.97 -0.94
C LEU A 50 15.14 15.26 -1.20
N ARG A 51 16.01 15.85 -2.02
CA ARG A 51 17.30 15.25 -2.37
C ARG A 51 18.15 15.05 -1.12
N GLY A 52 18.27 16.07 -0.27
CA GLY A 52 19.02 15.96 0.97
C GLY A 52 18.36 15.00 1.96
N ALA A 53 17.03 14.97 2.04
CA ALA A 53 16.31 14.04 2.92
C ALA A 53 16.55 12.58 2.53
N ILE A 54 16.47 12.25 1.23
CA ILE A 54 16.76 10.91 0.69
C ILE A 54 18.24 10.58 0.88
N ALA A 55 19.15 11.49 0.54
CA ALA A 55 20.58 11.26 0.68
C ALA A 55 20.99 11.00 2.14
N ALA A 56 20.41 11.75 3.09
CA ALA A 56 20.62 11.51 4.52
C ALA A 56 20.06 10.16 4.96
N SER A 57 18.81 9.85 4.57
CA SER A 57 18.11 8.64 5.00
C SER A 57 18.78 7.36 4.52
N PHE A 58 19.31 7.37 3.29
CA PHE A 58 19.91 6.20 2.65
C PHE A 58 21.43 6.26 2.54
N ALA A 59 22.07 7.21 3.24
CA ALA A 59 23.52 7.44 3.22
C ALA A 59 24.09 7.56 1.79
N LEU A 60 23.36 8.22 0.89
CA LEU A 60 23.77 8.36 -0.51
C LEU A 60 24.90 9.39 -0.65
N ARG A 61 25.79 9.13 -1.60
CA ARG A 61 26.82 10.09 -2.03
C ARG A 61 26.21 11.35 -2.66
N GLY A 62 26.91 12.48 -2.54
CA GLY A 62 26.47 13.75 -3.13
C GLY A 62 26.33 13.71 -4.66
N ALA A 63 27.27 13.04 -5.35
CA ALA A 63 27.26 12.87 -6.81
C ALA A 63 26.57 11.55 -7.22
N ASP A 64 25.38 11.30 -6.69
CA ASP A 64 24.61 10.12 -7.04
C ASP A 64 23.93 10.26 -8.41
N ALA A 65 24.06 9.22 -9.24
CA ALA A 65 23.56 9.20 -10.63
C ALA A 65 22.62 8.01 -10.90
N TYR A 66 22.08 7.40 -9.84
CA TYR A 66 21.12 6.32 -9.98
C TYR A 66 19.85 6.83 -10.67
N VAL A 67 19.35 6.07 -11.63
CA VAL A 67 18.11 6.36 -12.35
C VAL A 67 16.99 5.52 -11.74
N TYR A 68 16.01 6.19 -11.14
CA TYR A 68 14.81 5.57 -10.62
C TYR A 68 13.84 5.30 -11.75
N HIS A 69 13.31 4.08 -11.80
CA HIS A 69 12.37 3.65 -12.82
C HIS A 69 11.01 3.34 -12.20
N ALA A 70 9.98 4.05 -12.66
CA ALA A 70 8.58 3.67 -12.47
C ALA A 70 7.86 3.88 -13.81
N ILE A 71 6.89 4.79 -13.86
CA ILE A 71 6.23 5.25 -15.09
C ILE A 71 7.20 6.09 -15.92
N THR A 72 8.01 6.87 -15.23
CA THR A 72 9.07 7.70 -15.79
C THR A 72 10.42 7.23 -15.24
N ALA A 73 11.48 7.52 -16.00
CA ALA A 73 12.86 7.39 -15.54
C ALA A 73 13.34 8.76 -15.08
N VAL A 74 13.93 8.84 -13.88
CA VAL A 74 14.36 10.11 -13.29
C VAL A 74 15.55 9.90 -12.35
N THR A 75 16.44 10.88 -12.23
CA THR A 75 17.48 10.93 -11.20
C THR A 75 16.99 11.66 -9.95
N LEU A 76 17.74 11.56 -8.84
CA LEU A 76 17.35 12.28 -7.61
C LEU A 76 17.38 13.81 -7.80
N ALA A 77 18.31 14.29 -8.64
CA ALA A 77 18.43 15.71 -8.95
C ALA A 77 17.26 16.22 -9.79
N GLU A 78 16.84 15.47 -10.81
CA GLU A 78 15.68 15.82 -11.64
C GLU A 78 14.37 15.76 -10.83
N ALA A 79 14.22 14.79 -9.93
CA ALA A 79 13.07 14.74 -9.03
C ALA A 79 13.02 15.96 -8.10
N GLN A 80 14.16 16.39 -7.55
CA GLN A 80 14.25 17.62 -6.76
C GLN A 80 13.95 18.87 -7.61
N GLN A 81 14.43 18.91 -8.86
CA GLN A 81 14.11 20.01 -9.76
C GLN A 81 12.60 20.11 -10.01
N ALA A 82 11.92 18.97 -10.20
CA ALA A 82 10.46 18.94 -10.33
C ALA A 82 9.76 19.49 -9.07
N VAL A 83 10.25 19.16 -7.87
CA VAL A 83 9.75 19.75 -6.61
C VAL A 83 9.94 21.27 -6.61
N SER A 84 11.11 21.76 -7.02
CA SER A 84 11.41 23.20 -7.05
C SER A 84 10.58 23.99 -8.07
N LEU A 85 10.05 23.32 -9.11
CA LEU A 85 9.13 23.93 -10.07
C LEU A 85 7.71 24.12 -9.50
N GLY A 86 7.37 23.43 -8.40
CA GLY A 86 6.04 23.44 -7.81
C GLY A 86 4.96 23.10 -8.85
N GLY A 87 3.83 23.82 -8.82
CA GLY A 87 2.71 23.60 -9.74
C GLY A 87 2.97 24.00 -11.20
N ALA A 88 4.16 24.50 -11.56
CA ALA A 88 4.47 24.89 -12.93
C ALA A 88 4.28 23.72 -13.91
N HIS A 89 3.89 24.04 -15.14
CA HIS A 89 3.61 23.06 -16.20
C HIS A 89 2.55 22.00 -15.83
N GLY A 90 1.72 22.27 -14.83
CA GLY A 90 0.66 21.36 -14.38
C GLY A 90 1.16 20.17 -13.56
N LEU A 91 2.38 20.26 -13.00
CA LEU A 91 2.95 19.20 -12.15
C LEU A 91 2.12 18.89 -10.91
N HIS A 92 1.30 19.84 -10.45
CA HIS A 92 0.38 19.70 -9.31
C HIS A 92 -1.10 19.70 -9.73
N SER A 93 -1.40 19.62 -11.03
CA SER A 93 -2.77 19.55 -11.52
C SER A 93 -3.34 18.15 -11.28
N TRP A 94 -3.80 17.91 -10.06
CA TRP A 94 -4.35 16.61 -9.66
C TRP A 94 -5.85 16.50 -9.90
N TYR A 95 -6.57 17.61 -9.81
CA TYR A 95 -8.03 17.64 -9.84
C TYR A 95 -8.51 18.35 -11.10
N TYR A 96 -9.53 17.80 -11.74
CA TYR A 96 -10.12 18.32 -12.98
C TYR A 96 -11.62 18.42 -12.86
N GLU A 97 -12.24 19.34 -13.60
CA GLU A 97 -13.71 19.39 -13.74
C GLU A 97 -14.21 18.09 -14.38
N ASP A 98 -15.38 17.60 -13.96
CA ASP A 98 -16.02 16.44 -14.57
C ASP A 98 -16.34 16.75 -16.04
N GLU A 99 -15.94 15.84 -16.94
CA GLU A 99 -16.44 15.83 -18.31
C GLU A 99 -17.87 15.28 -18.22
N ASP A 100 -18.90 16.15 -18.16
CA ASP A 100 -20.27 15.97 -18.71
C ASP A 100 -21.35 16.78 -17.94
N GLU A 101 -21.68 17.99 -18.44
CA GLU A 101 -23.02 18.60 -18.31
C GLU A 101 -23.58 19.13 -19.66
N ASP A 102 -22.79 19.12 -20.75
CA ASP A 102 -23.19 19.76 -22.02
C ASP A 102 -23.76 18.81 -23.09
N ASP A 103 -23.71 17.49 -22.91
CA ASP A 103 -24.22 16.53 -23.91
C ASP A 103 -25.74 16.25 -23.83
N GLU A 104 -26.44 16.82 -22.84
CA GLU A 104 -27.90 16.64 -22.66
C GLU A 104 -28.78 17.56 -23.55
N LYS A 105 -28.21 18.16 -24.61
CA LYS A 105 -28.94 19.03 -25.56
C LYS A 105 -28.96 18.57 -27.01
N ALA A 106 -28.71 17.29 -27.28
CA ALA A 106 -29.05 16.72 -28.59
C ALA A 106 -30.49 16.15 -28.56
N PRO A 107 -31.44 16.63 -29.37
CA PRO A 107 -32.79 16.10 -29.39
C PRO A 107 -32.78 14.67 -29.95
N SER A 108 -33.10 13.73 -29.08
CA SER A 108 -33.46 12.35 -29.43
C SER A 108 -34.64 12.35 -30.39
N THR A 109 -34.42 11.84 -31.60
CA THR A 109 -35.50 11.38 -32.48
C THR A 109 -35.27 9.91 -32.80
N THR A 110 -35.98 9.07 -32.05
CA THR A 110 -36.21 7.66 -32.32
C THR A 110 -37.04 7.53 -33.60
N THR A 111 -36.67 6.64 -34.52
CA THR A 111 -37.49 5.48 -34.93
C THR A 111 -36.72 4.59 -35.91
N THR A 112 -36.61 3.33 -35.50
CA THR A 112 -36.11 2.16 -36.20
C THR A 112 -36.88 1.85 -37.48
N THR A 113 -36.15 1.70 -38.59
CA THR A 113 -36.52 0.76 -39.67
C THR A 113 -35.22 0.19 -40.26
N MET A 114 -35.03 -1.12 -40.15
CA MET A 114 -34.00 -1.84 -40.90
C MET A 114 -34.39 -1.86 -42.38
N PRO A 115 -33.44 -1.68 -43.31
CA PRO A 115 -33.17 -2.83 -44.18
C PRO A 115 -31.69 -3.02 -44.56
N ASP A 116 -31.40 -4.31 -44.73
CA ASP A 116 -30.55 -5.00 -45.72
C ASP A 116 -29.15 -4.50 -46.12
N ALA A 117 -28.30 -5.50 -46.32
CA ALA A 117 -26.88 -5.39 -46.61
C ALA A 117 -26.61 -5.19 -48.11
N SER A 118 -25.98 -4.07 -48.47
CA SER A 118 -24.91 -3.98 -49.47
C SER A 118 -24.63 -2.53 -49.91
N GLU A 119 -23.85 -1.75 -49.17
CA GLU A 119 -23.10 -0.59 -49.73
C GLU A 119 -21.83 -0.28 -48.89
N PRO A 120 -20.71 0.13 -49.52
CA PRO A 120 -19.49 0.49 -48.80
C PRO A 120 -19.66 1.86 -48.12
N SER A 121 -19.53 1.87 -46.79
CA SER A 121 -19.68 3.06 -45.94
C SER A 121 -18.67 4.16 -46.31
N PRO A 122 -19.10 5.43 -46.52
CA PRO A 122 -18.17 6.54 -46.69
C PRO A 122 -17.40 6.77 -45.38
N SER A 123 -16.10 6.96 -45.51
CA SER A 123 -15.15 7.26 -44.44
C SER A 123 -15.71 8.32 -43.47
N ALA A 124 -15.88 7.93 -42.21
CA ALA A 124 -16.27 8.84 -41.14
C ALA A 124 -15.32 10.04 -41.08
N PRO A 125 -15.81 11.28 -40.93
CA PRO A 125 -14.97 12.46 -40.85
C PRO A 125 -14.05 12.37 -39.61
N PRO A 126 -12.83 12.95 -39.66
CA PRO A 126 -11.92 12.93 -38.54
C PRO A 126 -12.59 13.59 -37.32
N GLN A 127 -12.76 12.82 -36.25
CA GLN A 127 -13.31 13.31 -34.99
C GLN A 127 -12.43 14.48 -34.51
N ARG A 128 -13.03 15.64 -34.26
CA ARG A 128 -12.32 16.77 -33.66
C ARG A 128 -11.72 16.31 -32.32
N PRO A 129 -10.46 16.68 -32.01
CA PRO A 129 -9.88 16.35 -30.72
C PRO A 129 -10.74 16.97 -29.62
N ARG A 130 -11.22 16.12 -28.69
CA ARG A 130 -12.02 16.55 -27.54
C ARG A 130 -11.24 17.59 -26.73
N PRO A 131 -11.90 18.67 -26.26
CA PRO A 131 -11.24 19.65 -25.41
C PRO A 131 -10.71 18.97 -24.13
N ARG A 132 -9.51 19.35 -23.70
CA ARG A 132 -8.92 18.80 -22.47
C ARG A 132 -9.70 19.29 -21.26
N PRO A 133 -9.98 18.44 -20.27
CA PRO A 133 -10.70 18.85 -19.07
C PRO A 133 -9.88 19.90 -18.33
N LYS A 134 -10.56 20.89 -17.76
CA LYS A 134 -9.95 22.03 -17.11
C LYS A 134 -9.45 21.64 -15.72
N ALA A 135 -8.19 21.98 -15.42
CA ALA A 135 -7.59 21.73 -14.11
C ALA A 135 -8.22 22.66 -13.07
N LEU A 136 -8.58 22.08 -11.92
CA LEU A 136 -9.03 22.80 -10.74
C LEU A 136 -7.83 23.37 -9.97
N PRO A 137 -8.03 24.45 -9.19
CA PRO A 137 -6.97 25.00 -8.35
C PRO A 137 -6.51 23.97 -7.29
N PRO A 138 -5.25 24.06 -6.82
CA PRO A 138 -4.77 23.23 -5.74
C PRO A 138 -5.62 23.34 -4.47
N PRO A 139 -5.77 22.25 -3.70
CA PRO A 139 -6.53 22.25 -2.45
C PRO A 139 -5.88 23.16 -1.39
N PRO A 140 -6.66 23.76 -0.48
CA PRO A 140 -6.12 24.41 0.70
C PRO A 140 -5.30 23.44 1.56
N ARG A 141 -4.22 23.94 2.18
CA ARG A 141 -3.36 23.10 3.04
C ARG A 141 -4.12 22.45 4.20
N ALA A 142 -5.14 23.11 4.75
CA ALA A 142 -6.00 22.54 5.78
C ALA A 142 -6.73 21.26 5.33
N ASP A 143 -7.05 21.13 4.04
CA ASP A 143 -7.70 19.94 3.49
C ASP A 143 -6.69 18.81 3.33
N THR A 144 -5.44 19.13 2.96
CA THR A 144 -4.33 18.17 2.95
C THR A 144 -4.06 17.62 4.35
N GLU A 145 -3.95 18.48 5.37
CA GLU A 145 -3.74 18.00 6.76
C GLU A 145 -4.93 17.16 7.27
N ALA A 146 -6.16 17.53 6.91
CA ALA A 146 -7.34 16.76 7.28
C ALA A 146 -7.33 15.36 6.63
N TYR A 147 -6.88 15.24 5.38
CA TYR A 147 -6.68 13.95 4.72
C TYR A 147 -5.57 13.13 5.39
N LEU A 148 -4.42 13.75 5.68
CA LEU A 148 -3.29 13.06 6.33
C LEU A 148 -3.63 12.56 7.75
N ALA A 149 -4.54 13.24 8.46
CA ALA A 149 -5.02 12.82 9.78
C ALA A 149 -5.70 11.44 9.78
N LEU A 150 -6.17 10.95 8.63
CA LEU A 150 -6.72 9.59 8.50
C LEU A 150 -5.67 8.51 8.80
N PHE A 151 -4.41 8.80 8.53
CA PHE A 151 -3.31 7.84 8.61
C PHE A 151 -2.39 8.08 9.81
N ALA A 152 -2.69 9.09 10.64
CA ALA A 152 -1.95 9.35 11.86
C ALA A 152 -2.10 8.15 12.81
N PRO A 153 -1.00 7.51 13.25
CA PRO A 153 -1.08 6.28 14.05
C PRO A 153 -1.71 6.51 15.44
N ALA A 154 -1.67 7.74 15.95
CA ALA A 154 -2.31 8.13 17.21
C ALA A 154 -3.83 8.36 17.08
N GLY A 155 -4.35 8.48 15.85
CA GLY A 155 -5.76 8.72 15.55
C GLY A 155 -6.54 7.43 15.29
N ALA A 156 -7.87 7.52 15.33
CA ALA A 156 -8.74 6.47 14.83
C ALA A 156 -9.21 6.84 13.41
N ALA A 157 -8.80 6.07 12.40
CA ALA A 157 -9.05 6.39 10.99
C ALA A 157 -10.54 6.57 10.66
N ALA A 158 -11.43 5.72 11.21
CA ALA A 158 -12.87 5.86 11.04
C ALA A 158 -13.43 7.19 11.59
N THR A 159 -12.89 7.67 12.72
CA THR A 159 -13.26 8.97 13.30
C THR A 159 -12.69 10.11 12.46
N ALA A 160 -11.43 10.00 12.03
CA ALA A 160 -10.79 11.00 11.17
C ALA A 160 -11.53 11.17 9.84
N LEU A 161 -11.99 10.07 9.23
CA LEU A 161 -12.80 10.09 8.00
C LEU A 161 -14.16 10.76 8.22
N ARG A 162 -14.86 10.48 9.33
CA ARG A 162 -16.10 11.20 9.68
C ARG A 162 -15.84 12.70 9.88
N ASN A 163 -14.73 13.07 10.52
CA ASN A 163 -14.35 14.47 10.71
C ASN A 163 -13.92 15.14 9.40
N LEU A 164 -13.36 14.39 8.45
CA LEU A 164 -13.06 14.89 7.11
C LEU A 164 -14.35 15.36 6.42
N ALA A 165 -15.42 14.56 6.51
CA ALA A 165 -16.74 14.87 5.97
C ALA A 165 -17.46 16.00 6.73
N ALA A 166 -17.56 15.89 8.06
CA ALA A 166 -18.35 16.80 8.89
C ALA A 166 -17.87 18.26 8.86
N ASN A 167 -16.57 18.46 8.61
CA ASN A 167 -15.97 19.80 8.53
C ASN A 167 -15.77 20.29 7.09
N ALA A 168 -16.27 19.55 6.09
CA ALA A 168 -16.16 19.95 4.69
C ALA A 168 -17.29 20.92 4.32
N ARG A 169 -16.96 21.94 3.52
CA ARG A 169 -18.00 22.78 2.90
C ARG A 169 -18.73 21.96 1.83
N LYS A 170 -20.06 22.12 1.74
CA LYS A 170 -20.86 21.45 0.69
C LYS A 170 -20.30 21.82 -0.70
N GLY A 171 -20.10 20.81 -1.55
CA GLY A 171 -19.54 20.99 -2.90
C GLY A 171 -18.02 21.22 -2.95
N SER A 172 -17.32 21.27 -1.82
CA SER A 172 -15.85 21.38 -1.81
C SER A 172 -15.18 20.07 -2.24
N LEU A 173 -13.94 20.18 -2.74
CA LEU A 173 -13.10 19.02 -3.03
C LEU A 173 -12.96 18.09 -1.81
N ARG A 174 -12.78 18.65 -0.61
CA ARG A 174 -12.73 17.87 0.64
C ARG A 174 -14.00 17.05 0.88
N ALA A 175 -15.18 17.61 0.57
CA ALA A 175 -16.43 16.86 0.68
C ALA A 175 -16.46 15.69 -0.32
N GLY A 176 -15.99 15.90 -1.56
CA GLY A 176 -15.86 14.86 -2.57
C GLY A 176 -14.88 13.75 -2.17
N VAL A 177 -13.70 14.11 -1.64
CA VAL A 177 -12.72 13.15 -1.11
C VAL A 177 -13.31 12.36 0.05
N ALA A 178 -13.98 13.02 1.00
CA ALA A 178 -14.57 12.35 2.15
C ALA A 178 -15.69 11.38 1.74
N ALA A 179 -16.54 11.78 0.79
CA ALA A 179 -17.59 10.93 0.24
C ALA A 179 -17.00 9.71 -0.49
N HIS A 180 -15.99 9.93 -1.34
CA HIS A 180 -15.29 8.87 -2.08
C HIS A 180 -14.65 7.84 -1.15
N LEU A 181 -13.85 8.29 -0.18
CA LEU A 181 -13.20 7.41 0.80
C LEU A 181 -14.22 6.73 1.72
N GLY A 182 -15.29 7.43 2.11
CA GLY A 182 -16.40 6.90 2.90
C GLY A 182 -17.15 5.77 2.21
N ALA A 183 -17.42 5.93 0.91
CA ALA A 183 -18.12 4.93 0.11
C ALA A 183 -17.30 3.64 -0.09
N LYS A 184 -15.97 3.76 -0.15
CA LYS A 184 -15.06 2.62 -0.36
C LYS A 184 -14.63 1.93 0.93
N ARG A 185 -14.60 2.66 2.05
CA ARG A 185 -14.23 2.07 3.33
C ARG A 185 -15.27 1.03 3.76
N TYR A 186 -14.81 -0.18 4.01
CA TYR A 186 -15.66 -1.31 4.37
C TYR A 186 -15.01 -2.19 5.43
N VAL A 187 -15.78 -2.59 6.44
CA VAL A 187 -15.43 -3.65 7.39
C VAL A 187 -16.71 -4.48 7.56
N HIS A 188 -16.61 -5.79 7.32
CA HIS A 188 -17.77 -6.67 7.41
C HIS A 188 -18.37 -6.63 8.82
N PRO A 189 -19.71 -6.59 9.00
CA PRO A 189 -20.34 -6.49 10.32
C PRO A 189 -19.92 -7.56 11.34
N SER A 190 -19.65 -8.79 10.88
CA SER A 190 -19.14 -9.88 11.75
C SER A 190 -17.73 -9.62 12.31
N LEU A 191 -17.02 -8.61 11.78
CA LEU A 191 -15.69 -8.18 12.21
C LEU A 191 -15.71 -6.75 12.75
N ALA A 192 -16.85 -6.29 13.30
CA ALA A 192 -16.98 -4.93 13.85
C ALA A 192 -15.91 -4.57 14.90
N GLU A 193 -15.34 -5.56 15.59
CA GLU A 193 -14.22 -5.36 16.53
C GLU A 193 -12.93 -4.84 15.84
N LEU A 194 -12.77 -5.02 14.53
CA LEU A 194 -11.68 -4.42 13.75
C LEU A 194 -11.79 -2.90 13.63
N VAL A 195 -12.93 -2.30 13.97
CA VAL A 195 -13.09 -0.84 14.02
C VAL A 195 -12.55 -0.26 15.35
N LYS A 196 -12.39 -1.11 16.37
CA LYS A 196 -11.90 -0.73 17.72
C LYS A 196 -10.41 -1.05 17.87
N LEU A 197 -9.58 -0.45 17.02
CA LEU A 197 -8.13 -0.68 17.06
C LEU A 197 -7.45 0.15 18.16
N PRO A 198 -6.40 -0.38 18.80
CA PRO A 198 -5.57 0.38 19.72
C PRO A 198 -4.91 1.53 18.96
N ARG A 199 -4.82 2.68 19.60
CA ARG A 199 -4.10 3.84 19.06
C ARG A 199 -2.62 3.73 19.42
N ALA A 200 -1.76 4.29 18.58
CA ALA A 200 -0.36 4.42 18.95
C ALA A 200 -0.21 5.38 20.14
N LYS A 201 0.64 5.00 21.11
CA LYS A 201 1.17 5.97 22.07
C LYS A 201 2.04 6.96 21.32
N LYS A 202 1.94 8.24 21.68
CA LYS A 202 2.95 9.23 21.26
C LYS A 202 4.29 8.73 21.82
N ALA A 203 5.26 8.48 20.95
CA ALA A 203 6.61 8.18 21.41
C ALA A 203 7.03 9.37 22.30
N ALA A 204 7.25 9.12 23.59
CA ALA A 204 7.90 10.12 24.42
C ALA A 204 9.22 10.41 23.73
N ALA A 205 9.47 11.68 23.40
CA ALA A 205 10.78 12.09 22.91
C ALA A 205 11.81 11.47 23.85
N ALA A 206 12.78 10.76 23.30
CA ALA A 206 13.88 10.15 24.05
C ALA A 206 14.84 11.22 24.63
N SER A 207 14.30 12.32 25.14
CA SER A 207 14.99 13.29 25.97
C SER A 207 14.83 12.86 27.42
N GLY A 208 15.93 12.44 28.05
CA GLY A 208 16.00 11.93 29.41
C GLY A 208 15.59 12.93 30.49
N GLY A 209 14.29 13.08 30.73
CA GLY A 209 13.74 13.79 31.86
C GLY A 209 13.02 12.83 32.81
N SER A 210 13.63 12.51 33.95
CA SER A 210 12.96 11.90 35.08
C SER A 210 11.94 12.89 35.65
N GLY A 211 10.70 12.84 35.17
CA GLY A 211 9.59 13.65 35.67
C GLY A 211 8.40 12.75 35.95
N GLY A 212 8.28 12.27 37.19
CA GLY A 212 7.11 11.55 37.66
C GLY A 212 5.86 12.43 37.58
N GLY A 213 4.93 12.04 36.71
CA GLY A 213 3.61 12.64 36.61
C GLY A 213 2.58 11.55 36.32
N GLY A 214 1.91 11.08 37.37
CA GLY A 214 0.82 10.12 37.28
C GLY A 214 -0.35 10.70 36.49
N GLY A 215 -0.56 10.16 35.29
CA GLY A 215 -1.75 10.37 34.48
C GLY A 215 -2.28 9.01 34.02
N GLY A 216 -3.19 8.43 34.80
CA GLY A 216 -3.93 7.24 34.41
C GLY A 216 -4.84 7.56 33.24
N GLY A 217 -4.46 7.12 32.03
CA GLY A 217 -5.31 7.26 30.84
C GLY A 217 -4.60 7.01 29.52
N SER A 218 -4.57 5.75 29.08
CA SER A 218 -4.81 5.28 27.68
C SER A 218 -3.95 4.05 27.33
N GLY A 219 -4.63 2.94 27.03
CA GLY A 219 -4.05 1.67 26.59
C GLY A 219 -3.49 1.71 25.16
N GLY A 220 -2.74 2.75 24.80
CA GLY A 220 -2.08 2.82 23.50
C GLY A 220 -0.86 1.89 23.41
N VAL A 221 -0.51 1.51 22.19
CA VAL A 221 0.62 0.59 21.91
C VAL A 221 1.77 1.37 21.30
N VAL A 222 3.01 0.98 21.59
CA VAL A 222 4.20 1.54 20.91
C VAL A 222 4.25 0.93 19.51
N VAL A 223 4.24 1.77 18.48
CA VAL A 223 4.30 1.33 17.08
C VAL A 223 5.70 1.59 16.53
N PRO A 224 6.20 0.76 15.60
CA PRO A 224 7.49 1.01 14.96
C PRO A 224 7.46 2.31 14.14
N ALA A 225 8.64 2.92 13.97
CA ALA A 225 8.81 4.06 13.09
C ALA A 225 8.42 3.67 11.65
N ASN A 226 7.78 4.60 10.94
CA ASN A 226 7.40 4.41 9.54
C ASN A 226 7.92 5.61 8.71
N PRO A 227 9.21 5.61 8.34
CA PRO A 227 9.80 6.69 7.55
C PRO A 227 9.07 6.95 6.24
N TYR A 228 8.56 5.91 5.57
CA TYR A 228 7.77 6.09 4.36
C TYR A 228 6.53 6.97 4.61
N LEU A 229 5.83 6.82 5.73
CA LEU A 229 4.69 7.68 6.06
C LEU A 229 5.09 9.16 6.18
N ALA A 230 6.30 9.46 6.67
CA ALA A 230 6.80 10.84 6.74
C ALA A 230 7.04 11.41 5.33
N PHE A 231 7.75 10.68 4.47
CA PHE A 231 7.98 11.07 3.08
C PHE A 231 6.67 11.17 2.27
N GLN A 232 5.74 10.25 2.49
CA GLN A 232 4.44 10.22 1.86
C GLN A 232 3.55 11.40 2.29
N SER A 233 3.59 11.74 3.58
CA SER A 233 2.87 12.90 4.13
C SER A 233 3.48 14.20 3.63
N TRP A 234 4.81 14.29 3.55
CA TRP A 234 5.48 15.40 2.90
C TRP A 234 5.09 15.52 1.43
N ALA A 235 5.11 14.43 0.65
CA ALA A 235 4.74 14.45 -0.76
C ALA A 235 3.31 14.98 -0.96
N SER A 236 2.36 14.59 -0.09
CA SER A 236 1.00 15.15 -0.13
C SER A 236 0.98 16.67 0.07
N ARG A 237 1.81 17.20 0.98
CA ARG A 237 1.88 18.65 1.25
C ARG A 237 2.60 19.41 0.14
N ALA A 238 3.79 18.95 -0.23
CA ALA A 238 4.66 19.62 -1.20
C ALA A 238 4.06 19.61 -2.60
N LEU A 239 3.29 18.57 -2.93
CA LEU A 239 2.63 18.43 -4.23
C LEU A 239 1.16 18.85 -4.18
N GLU A 240 0.67 19.45 -3.10
CA GLU A 240 -0.71 19.99 -2.98
C GLU A 240 -1.82 18.94 -3.25
N TRP A 241 -1.77 17.84 -2.51
CA TRP A 241 -2.70 16.72 -2.63
C TRP A 241 -3.53 16.53 -1.36
N ALA A 242 -4.86 16.55 -1.50
CA ALA A 242 -5.81 16.40 -0.41
C ALA A 242 -6.55 15.06 -0.41
N GLY A 243 -6.08 14.07 -1.18
CA GLY A 243 -6.66 12.74 -1.26
C GLY A 243 -7.47 12.47 -2.53
N PRO A 244 -7.85 11.20 -2.75
CA PRO A 244 -8.49 10.77 -3.99
C PRO A 244 -9.99 11.09 -4.02
N SER A 245 -10.45 11.41 -5.22
CA SER A 245 -11.85 11.58 -5.60
C SER A 245 -12.03 11.21 -7.08
N PRO A 246 -13.27 11.13 -7.60
CA PRO A 246 -13.50 10.97 -9.04
C PRO A 246 -12.72 11.98 -9.91
N LEU A 247 -12.57 13.22 -9.42
CA LEU A 247 -11.86 14.31 -10.09
C LEU A 247 -10.34 14.10 -10.22
N SER A 248 -9.78 13.07 -9.57
CA SER A 248 -8.33 12.88 -9.42
C SER A 248 -7.73 11.67 -10.15
N ALA A 249 -8.57 10.87 -10.81
CA ALA A 249 -8.14 9.60 -11.39
C ALA A 249 -7.33 9.82 -12.69
N ARG A 250 -5.99 9.76 -12.62
CA ARG A 250 -5.13 9.90 -13.81
C ARG A 250 -4.00 8.88 -13.88
N PRO A 251 -3.54 8.53 -15.09
CA PRO A 251 -2.44 7.59 -15.28
C PRO A 251 -1.07 8.22 -15.01
N SER A 252 -0.90 9.54 -15.07
CA SER A 252 0.39 10.22 -14.82
C SER A 252 0.73 10.29 -13.33
N SER A 253 2.00 10.51 -13.00
CA SER A 253 2.45 10.73 -11.61
C SER A 253 3.64 11.68 -11.57
N HIS A 254 3.79 12.37 -10.44
CA HIS A 254 4.94 13.24 -10.21
C HIS A 254 6.25 12.40 -10.18
N PRO A 255 7.40 12.91 -10.67
CA PRO A 255 8.66 12.16 -10.69
C PRO A 255 9.14 11.66 -9.32
N VAL A 256 8.70 12.32 -8.23
CA VAL A 256 8.94 11.90 -6.85
C VAL A 256 8.46 10.46 -6.58
N LEU A 257 7.41 10.00 -7.27
CA LEU A 257 6.89 8.63 -7.10
C LEU A 257 7.99 7.60 -7.33
N ALA A 258 8.78 7.73 -8.41
CA ALA A 258 9.83 6.77 -8.73
C ALA A 258 10.90 6.69 -7.62
N VAL A 259 11.25 7.84 -7.04
CA VAL A 259 12.19 7.90 -5.91
C VAL A 259 11.62 7.18 -4.69
N LEU A 260 10.37 7.48 -4.31
CA LEU A 260 9.76 6.84 -3.13
C LEU A 260 9.56 5.34 -3.33
N MET A 261 9.12 4.92 -4.52
CA MET A 261 8.95 3.50 -4.85
C MET A 261 10.25 2.72 -4.67
N HIS A 262 11.34 3.20 -5.28
CA HIS A 262 12.63 2.51 -5.22
C HIS A 262 13.21 2.38 -3.81
N HIS A 263 12.85 3.30 -2.91
CA HIS A 263 13.34 3.30 -1.54
C HIS A 263 12.42 2.63 -0.54
N PHE A 264 11.10 2.72 -0.70
CA PHE A 264 10.12 2.28 0.31
C PHE A 264 9.06 1.31 -0.22
N GLY A 265 9.04 1.01 -1.52
CA GLY A 265 8.03 0.17 -2.16
C GLY A 265 6.83 0.96 -2.67
N CYS A 266 5.86 0.28 -3.28
CA CYS A 266 4.80 0.93 -4.07
C CYS A 266 3.71 1.64 -3.26
N ALA A 267 3.41 1.15 -2.05
CA ALA A 267 2.31 1.64 -1.23
C ALA A 267 2.75 1.77 0.22
N CYS A 268 2.42 2.90 0.85
CA CYS A 268 2.77 3.15 2.24
C CYS A 268 1.82 2.40 3.18
N PRO A 269 2.31 1.52 4.07
CA PRO A 269 1.47 0.90 5.09
C PRO A 269 0.98 1.95 6.11
N SER A 270 -0.24 1.78 6.59
CA SER A 270 -0.80 2.54 7.71
C SER A 270 -0.87 1.69 8.98
N HIS A 271 -0.90 2.34 10.14
CA HIS A 271 -1.12 1.66 11.42
C HIS A 271 -2.37 0.78 11.40
N GLU A 272 -3.46 1.30 10.84
CA GLU A 272 -4.73 0.56 10.74
C GLU A 272 -4.58 -0.70 9.89
N ALA A 273 -3.93 -0.60 8.73
CA ALA A 273 -3.73 -1.73 7.83
C ALA A 273 -2.85 -2.82 8.46
N LEU A 274 -1.74 -2.43 9.09
CA LEU A 274 -0.82 -3.36 9.76
C LEU A 274 -1.52 -4.11 10.91
N GLU A 275 -2.28 -3.39 11.76
CA GLU A 275 -3.02 -4.00 12.88
C GLU A 275 -4.15 -4.93 12.39
N VAL A 276 -4.88 -4.54 11.35
CA VAL A 276 -5.93 -5.39 10.78
C VAL A 276 -5.35 -6.67 10.20
N LEU A 277 -4.24 -6.59 9.46
CA LEU A 277 -3.56 -7.79 8.96
C LEU A 277 -3.05 -8.67 10.10
N ARG A 278 -2.44 -8.08 11.14
CA ARG A 278 -1.96 -8.80 12.33
C ARG A 278 -3.10 -9.59 12.99
N ARG A 279 -4.27 -8.96 13.17
CA ARG A 279 -5.45 -9.59 13.79
C ARG A 279 -6.05 -10.70 12.91
N LEU A 280 -6.18 -10.46 11.61
CA LEU A 280 -6.74 -11.43 10.67
C LEU A 280 -5.80 -12.61 10.38
N ALA A 281 -4.48 -12.40 10.50
CA ALA A 281 -3.51 -13.47 10.52
C ALA A 281 -3.70 -14.39 11.72
N ALA A 282 -4.09 -13.85 12.88
CA ALA A 282 -4.39 -14.61 14.08
C ALA A 282 -3.25 -15.57 14.47
N GLY A 283 -2.01 -15.08 14.36
CA GLY A 283 -0.79 -15.85 14.65
C GLY A 283 -0.30 -16.75 13.52
N ARG A 284 -1.02 -16.85 12.41
CA ARG A 284 -0.56 -17.54 11.19
C ARG A 284 0.51 -16.73 10.48
N GLU A 285 1.35 -17.43 9.74
CA GLU A 285 2.32 -16.83 8.83
C GLU A 285 1.62 -15.96 7.77
N ILE A 286 2.25 -14.83 7.45
CA ILE A 286 1.89 -13.99 6.31
C ILE A 286 2.92 -14.22 5.20
N LEU A 287 2.48 -14.73 4.05
CA LEU A 287 3.31 -14.86 2.85
C LEU A 287 3.17 -13.58 2.01
N ASP A 288 4.19 -12.73 2.06
CA ASP A 288 4.28 -11.52 1.23
C ASP A 288 4.85 -11.91 -0.14
N VAL A 289 4.00 -12.21 -1.11
CA VAL A 289 4.38 -12.73 -2.43
C VAL A 289 4.35 -11.61 -3.47
N GLY A 290 5.46 -11.43 -4.17
CA GLY A 290 5.73 -10.19 -4.91
C GLY A 290 6.16 -9.06 -3.98
N SER A 291 6.91 -9.39 -2.92
CA SER A 291 7.26 -8.47 -1.83
C SER A 291 8.09 -7.25 -2.24
N GLY A 292 8.64 -7.22 -3.46
CA GLY A 292 9.47 -6.15 -3.98
C GLY A 292 10.72 -5.95 -3.12
N ASN A 293 10.87 -4.75 -2.55
CA ASN A 293 11.96 -4.46 -1.63
C ASN A 293 11.73 -4.91 -0.18
N GLY A 294 10.57 -5.50 0.12
CA GLY A 294 10.24 -6.04 1.44
C GLY A 294 9.90 -4.99 2.49
N TYR A 295 9.55 -3.76 2.13
CA TYR A 295 9.16 -2.73 3.12
C TYR A 295 7.92 -3.16 3.94
N TRP A 296 6.90 -3.72 3.30
CA TRP A 296 5.72 -4.25 4.00
C TRP A 296 6.08 -5.42 4.92
N THR A 297 6.89 -6.37 4.45
CA THR A 297 7.44 -7.43 5.28
C THR A 297 8.16 -6.86 6.51
N ARG A 298 9.05 -5.88 6.33
CA ARG A 298 9.77 -5.22 7.43
C ARG A 298 8.80 -4.59 8.44
N MET A 299 7.86 -3.78 7.95
CA MET A 299 6.89 -3.10 8.80
C MET A 299 6.02 -4.09 9.57
N LEU A 300 5.54 -5.17 8.94
CA LEU A 300 4.76 -6.20 9.63
C LEU A 300 5.58 -6.92 10.70
N ARG A 301 6.84 -7.31 10.42
CA ARG A 301 7.72 -7.95 11.41
C ARG A 301 7.94 -7.08 12.64
N ASP A 302 8.27 -5.81 12.43
CA ASP A 302 8.48 -4.85 13.53
C ASP A 302 7.18 -4.59 14.31
N TYR A 303 6.05 -4.54 13.60
CA TYR A 303 4.73 -4.35 14.21
C TYR A 303 4.34 -5.55 15.07
N HIS A 304 4.54 -6.78 14.58
CA HIS A 304 4.33 -7.99 15.37
C HIS A 304 5.27 -8.03 16.59
N ALA A 305 6.55 -7.69 16.44
CA ALA A 305 7.50 -7.64 17.54
C ALA A 305 7.11 -6.62 18.62
N ALA A 306 6.58 -5.45 18.23
CA ALA A 306 6.14 -4.42 19.16
C ALA A 306 4.91 -4.84 19.99
N PHE A 307 4.00 -5.63 19.41
CA PHE A 307 2.78 -6.10 20.07
C PHE A 307 2.95 -7.41 20.85
N HIS A 308 3.93 -8.23 20.47
CA HIS A 308 4.22 -9.52 21.13
C HIS A 308 5.45 -9.46 22.05
N ARG A 309 6.06 -8.29 22.25
CA ARG A 309 7.11 -8.13 23.26
C ARG A 309 6.52 -8.47 24.63
N PRO A 310 7.02 -9.50 25.34
CA PRO A 310 6.58 -9.77 26.70
C PRO A 310 6.90 -8.53 27.54
N GLU A 311 5.91 -7.98 28.25
CA GLU A 311 6.10 -6.79 29.11
C GLU A 311 7.19 -6.98 30.17
N ASN A 312 7.62 -8.22 30.42
CA ASN A 312 8.68 -8.60 31.37
C ASN A 312 9.78 -9.47 30.74
N ALA A 313 10.26 -9.15 29.55
CA ALA A 313 11.53 -9.73 29.06
C ALA A 313 12.74 -9.04 29.74
N SER A 314 12.81 -9.14 31.07
CA SER A 314 14.09 -9.05 31.76
C SER A 314 14.85 -10.36 31.52
N SER A 315 16.15 -10.24 31.32
CA SER A 315 17.08 -11.31 31.00
C SER A 315 16.91 -12.57 31.86
N SER A 316 16.37 -13.65 31.30
CA SER A 316 16.83 -15.00 31.65
C SER A 316 16.57 -15.96 30.50
N SER A 317 17.67 -16.50 29.97
CA SER A 317 17.68 -17.57 28.99
C SER A 317 17.44 -18.91 29.67
N SER A 318 16.51 -19.71 29.14
CA SER A 318 16.56 -21.16 29.32
C SER A 318 16.04 -21.83 28.06
N SER A 319 16.96 -22.48 27.36
CA SER A 319 16.70 -23.27 26.17
C SER A 319 16.14 -24.64 26.54
N THR A 320 15.06 -25.04 25.90
CA THR A 320 14.80 -26.47 25.62
C THR A 320 14.29 -26.59 24.20
N ALA A 321 15.06 -27.36 23.42
CA ALA A 321 14.86 -27.60 22.01
C ALA A 321 13.67 -28.54 21.76
N THR A 322 12.83 -28.15 20.82
CA THR A 322 11.96 -29.07 20.08
C THR A 322 12.34 -28.93 18.61
N THR A 323 12.56 -30.07 17.96
CA THR A 323 12.92 -30.21 16.54
C THR A 323 11.86 -29.55 15.65
N ALA A 324 12.05 -28.26 15.36
CA ALA A 324 11.21 -27.49 14.46
C ALA A 324 11.88 -27.45 13.09
N LEU A 325 11.07 -27.43 12.03
CA LEU A 325 11.46 -26.79 10.77
C LEU A 325 12.17 -25.46 11.11
N PRO A 326 13.18 -24.99 10.34
CA PRO A 326 13.79 -23.69 10.61
C PRO A 326 12.66 -22.69 10.81
N PHE A 327 12.61 -22.07 11.99
CA PHE A 327 11.50 -21.23 12.45
C PHE A 327 11.22 -20.20 11.35
N LEU A 328 10.20 -20.46 10.52
CA LEU A 328 9.85 -19.55 9.45
C LEU A 328 9.39 -18.25 10.13
N PRO A 329 9.89 -17.10 9.69
CA PRO A 329 9.47 -15.84 10.27
C PRO A 329 7.96 -15.70 10.08
N LEU A 330 7.30 -15.05 11.03
CA LEU A 330 5.85 -14.81 10.99
C LEU A 330 5.40 -14.08 9.71
N VAL A 331 6.34 -13.42 9.03
CA VAL A 331 6.13 -12.85 7.70
C VAL A 331 7.27 -13.32 6.80
N THR A 332 6.94 -14.02 5.72
CA THR A 332 7.90 -14.58 4.76
C THR A 332 7.81 -13.85 3.42
N PRO A 333 8.85 -13.08 3.05
CA PRO A 333 8.93 -12.40 1.76
C PRO A 333 9.34 -13.35 0.64
N VAL A 334 8.60 -13.32 -0.47
CA VAL A 334 8.89 -14.04 -1.71
C VAL A 334 8.81 -13.07 -2.87
N ASP A 335 9.82 -13.03 -3.72
CA ASP A 335 9.83 -12.16 -4.90
C ASP A 335 10.59 -12.81 -6.05
N SER A 336 10.19 -12.54 -7.30
CA SER A 336 10.88 -13.07 -8.47
C SER A 336 12.13 -12.26 -8.85
N ALA A 337 12.38 -11.14 -8.17
CA ALA A 337 13.43 -10.16 -8.45
C ALA A 337 13.38 -9.60 -9.88
N GLN A 338 12.20 -9.62 -10.52
CA GLN A 338 12.00 -9.05 -11.86
C GLN A 338 12.11 -7.53 -11.87
N SER A 339 11.72 -6.88 -10.77
CA SER A 339 11.84 -5.43 -10.59
C SER A 339 13.12 -5.08 -9.86
N ALA A 340 13.87 -4.12 -10.40
CA ALA A 340 15.01 -3.54 -9.70
C ALA A 340 14.54 -2.52 -8.65
N TRP A 341 15.05 -2.65 -7.43
CA TRP A 341 14.82 -1.72 -6.33
C TRP A 341 16.14 -1.13 -5.87
N ARG A 342 16.13 0.14 -5.50
CA ARG A 342 17.35 0.77 -4.99
C ARG A 342 17.68 0.32 -3.58
N ALA A 343 16.67 0.25 -2.71
CA ALA A 343 16.83 -0.20 -1.33
C ALA A 343 16.09 -1.54 -1.13
N THR A 344 16.60 -2.37 -0.23
CA THR A 344 16.01 -3.62 0.26
C THR A 344 15.92 -3.54 1.78
N TRP A 345 14.77 -3.87 2.35
CA TRP A 345 14.49 -3.70 3.78
C TRP A 345 14.62 -4.97 4.61
N VAL A 346 14.65 -6.13 3.94
CA VAL A 346 14.80 -7.44 4.56
C VAL A 346 15.83 -8.27 3.79
N PRO A 347 16.78 -8.92 4.49
CA PRO A 347 17.87 -9.64 3.83
C PRO A 347 17.51 -11.03 3.33
N ASP A 348 16.35 -11.53 3.73
CA ASP A 348 15.93 -12.92 3.62
C ASP A 348 14.77 -13.12 2.63
N THR A 349 14.62 -12.23 1.65
CA THR A 349 13.68 -12.43 0.53
C THR A 349 14.00 -13.70 -0.24
N LEU A 350 13.04 -14.61 -0.30
CA LEU A 350 13.15 -15.83 -1.09
C LEU A 350 12.95 -15.49 -2.56
N VAL A 351 14.00 -15.70 -3.37
CA VAL A 351 13.93 -15.44 -4.82
C VAL A 351 13.24 -16.61 -5.51
N ALA A 352 11.97 -16.44 -5.87
CA ALA A 352 11.17 -17.48 -6.52
C ALA A 352 10.00 -16.90 -7.33
N ASP A 353 9.52 -17.68 -8.31
CA ASP A 353 8.19 -17.45 -8.88
C ASP A 353 7.12 -17.74 -7.82
N GLY A 354 6.24 -16.78 -7.56
CA GLY A 354 5.29 -16.89 -6.46
C GLY A 354 4.29 -18.05 -6.60
N ALA A 355 3.79 -18.30 -7.82
CA ALA A 355 2.80 -19.36 -8.04
C ALA A 355 3.44 -20.75 -7.96
N ALA A 356 4.65 -20.91 -8.50
CA ALA A 356 5.45 -22.13 -8.33
C ALA A 356 5.82 -22.34 -6.86
N TYR A 357 6.25 -21.30 -6.15
CA TYR A 357 6.57 -21.38 -4.72
C TYR A 357 5.36 -21.84 -3.89
N LEU A 358 4.17 -21.29 -4.14
CA LEU A 358 2.95 -21.74 -3.47
C LEU A 358 2.66 -23.21 -3.75
N ARG A 359 2.69 -23.65 -5.01
CA ARG A 359 2.38 -25.06 -5.38
C ARG A 359 3.42 -26.04 -4.87
N ASP A 360 4.68 -25.79 -5.18
CA ASP A 360 5.75 -26.79 -5.13
C ASP A 360 6.45 -26.81 -3.77
N VAL A 361 6.59 -25.63 -3.13
CA VAL A 361 7.26 -25.50 -1.83
C VAL A 361 6.26 -25.49 -0.69
N ARG A 362 5.17 -24.73 -0.83
CA ARG A 362 4.20 -24.51 0.25
C ARG A 362 2.95 -25.38 0.16
N ARG A 363 2.81 -26.22 -0.87
CA ARG A 363 1.65 -27.10 -1.08
C ARG A 363 0.32 -26.36 -0.98
N GLY A 364 0.28 -25.17 -1.58
CA GLY A 364 -0.85 -24.24 -1.57
C GLY A 364 -0.95 -23.34 -0.33
N ALA A 365 -0.08 -23.50 0.67
CA ALA A 365 -0.07 -22.70 1.92
C ALA A 365 -1.44 -22.60 2.63
N PRO A 366 -2.10 -23.74 2.95
CA PRO A 366 -3.45 -23.74 3.53
C PRO A 366 -3.54 -23.07 4.91
N ASP A 367 -2.42 -22.97 5.61
CA ASP A 367 -2.26 -22.48 6.97
C ASP A 367 -1.74 -21.04 7.07
N ALA A 368 -1.50 -20.36 5.93
CA ALA A 368 -0.98 -19.01 5.89
C ALA A 368 -2.05 -17.97 5.49
N VAL A 369 -1.70 -16.68 5.62
CA VAL A 369 -2.34 -15.56 4.93
C VAL A 369 -1.50 -15.22 3.71
N LEU A 370 -2.11 -15.09 2.53
CA LEU A 370 -1.44 -14.58 1.35
C LEU A 370 -1.57 -13.06 1.29
N LEU A 371 -0.45 -12.35 1.26
CA LEU A 371 -0.37 -10.90 1.07
C LEU A 371 0.24 -10.61 -0.30
N LEU A 372 -0.47 -9.79 -1.09
CA LEU A 372 0.01 -9.26 -2.36
C LEU A 372 0.11 -7.73 -2.25
N VAL A 373 1.32 -7.18 -2.35
CA VAL A 373 1.52 -5.73 -2.35
C VAL A 373 1.78 -5.24 -3.75
N TYR A 374 0.85 -4.43 -4.27
CA TYR A 374 0.91 -3.80 -5.57
C TYR A 374 1.12 -4.81 -6.71
N PRO A 375 0.27 -5.86 -6.81
CA PRO A 375 0.46 -6.92 -7.80
C PRO A 375 0.53 -6.35 -9.21
N VAL A 376 1.43 -6.87 -10.03
CA VAL A 376 1.61 -6.40 -11.41
C VAL A 376 0.38 -6.70 -12.27
N VAL A 377 0.09 -5.82 -13.22
CA VAL A 377 -1.06 -5.97 -14.12
C VAL A 377 -0.86 -7.07 -15.15
N GLY A 378 0.35 -7.28 -15.67
CA GLY A 378 0.60 -8.23 -16.77
C GLY A 378 -0.11 -7.85 -18.09
N GLY A 379 0.23 -8.51 -19.20
CA GLY A 379 -0.44 -8.29 -20.49
C GLY A 379 -0.13 -6.96 -21.19
N GLY A 380 0.97 -6.30 -20.80
CA GLY A 380 1.50 -5.09 -21.44
C GLY A 380 2.87 -5.33 -22.10
N LEU A 381 3.71 -4.29 -22.17
CA LEU A 381 5.09 -4.38 -22.69
C LEU A 381 5.95 -5.45 -21.99
N ALA A 382 5.65 -5.76 -20.73
CA ALA A 382 6.31 -6.80 -19.95
C ALA A 382 5.85 -8.23 -20.28
N GLY A 383 4.89 -8.41 -21.21
CA GLY A 383 4.35 -9.71 -21.59
C GLY A 383 3.33 -10.30 -20.61
N GLY A 384 2.96 -11.56 -20.82
CA GLY A 384 1.97 -12.28 -20.01
C GLY A 384 0.51 -11.98 -20.38
N ARG A 385 -0.44 -12.46 -19.55
CA ARG A 385 -1.87 -12.14 -19.68
C ARG A 385 -2.27 -11.05 -18.67
N PRO A 386 -3.24 -10.18 -18.99
CA PRO A 386 -3.79 -9.25 -17.99
C PRO A 386 -4.28 -9.99 -16.74
N GLY A 387 -3.83 -9.54 -15.58
CA GLY A 387 -4.03 -10.15 -14.27
C GLY A 387 -3.33 -11.48 -14.05
N GLY A 388 -2.40 -11.89 -14.94
CA GLY A 388 -1.78 -13.22 -14.91
C GLY A 388 -1.19 -13.57 -13.54
N PHE A 389 -0.36 -12.68 -13.00
CA PHE A 389 0.26 -12.85 -11.68
C PHE A 389 -0.77 -13.11 -10.58
N THR A 390 -1.77 -12.23 -10.43
CA THR A 390 -2.82 -12.37 -9.41
C THR A 390 -3.64 -13.65 -9.59
N ARG A 391 -4.01 -13.97 -10.84
CA ARG A 391 -4.81 -15.16 -11.16
C ARG A 391 -4.06 -16.46 -10.86
N ASP A 392 -2.79 -16.51 -11.24
CA ASP A 392 -1.97 -17.71 -11.07
C ASP A 392 -1.67 -17.97 -9.58
N LEU A 393 -1.49 -16.91 -8.79
CA LEU A 393 -1.38 -17.00 -7.33
C LEU A 393 -2.68 -17.47 -6.69
N LEU A 394 -3.83 -16.91 -7.07
CA LEU A 394 -5.12 -17.35 -6.52
C LEU A 394 -5.44 -18.80 -6.85
N ALA A 395 -5.09 -19.25 -8.06
CA ALA A 395 -5.24 -20.65 -8.44
C ALA A 395 -4.29 -21.59 -7.67
N ALA A 396 -3.09 -21.12 -7.33
CA ALA A 396 -2.11 -21.88 -6.55
C ALA A 396 -2.41 -21.90 -5.04
N TYR A 397 -3.15 -20.91 -4.54
CA TYR A 397 -3.38 -20.70 -3.11
C TYR A 397 -4.54 -21.54 -2.58
N ALA A 398 -4.26 -22.37 -1.57
CA ALA A 398 -5.22 -23.22 -0.86
C ALA A 398 -5.67 -22.64 0.48
N GLY A 399 -5.06 -21.56 0.96
CA GLY A 399 -5.43 -20.90 2.22
C GLY A 399 -6.76 -20.15 2.14
N ASP A 400 -7.16 -19.57 3.28
CA ASP A 400 -8.52 -19.04 3.47
C ASP A 400 -8.60 -17.50 3.56
N THR A 401 -7.45 -16.81 3.58
CA THR A 401 -7.37 -15.36 3.80
C THR A 401 -6.40 -14.75 2.79
N LEU A 402 -6.90 -13.83 1.97
CA LEU A 402 -6.15 -13.09 0.97
C LEU A 402 -6.16 -11.62 1.34
N ALA A 403 -4.99 -11.01 1.45
CA ALA A 403 -4.81 -9.56 1.56
C ALA A 403 -4.19 -9.02 0.27
N VAL A 404 -4.76 -7.94 -0.26
CA VAL A 404 -4.22 -7.26 -1.45
C VAL A 404 -4.11 -5.78 -1.15
N VAL A 405 -2.91 -5.23 -1.34
CA VAL A 405 -2.64 -3.80 -1.29
C VAL A 405 -2.48 -3.31 -2.72
N GLY A 406 -3.20 -2.26 -3.11
CA GLY A 406 -3.05 -1.67 -4.42
C GLY A 406 -4.07 -0.58 -4.70
N THR A 407 -4.14 -0.16 -5.96
CA THR A 407 -5.04 0.91 -6.35
C THR A 407 -6.49 0.44 -6.34
N GLN A 408 -7.36 1.26 -5.75
CA GLN A 408 -8.81 1.05 -5.72
C GLN A 408 -9.55 1.91 -6.75
N ASN A 409 -8.83 2.53 -7.68
CA ASN A 409 -9.39 3.19 -8.86
C ASN A 409 -8.99 2.44 -10.15
N ARG A 410 -9.62 2.78 -11.28
CA ARG A 410 -9.35 2.16 -12.59
C ARG A 410 -8.16 2.80 -13.31
N ASN A 411 -7.10 3.16 -12.58
CA ASN A 411 -5.92 3.76 -13.20
C ASN A 411 -5.03 2.73 -13.94
N GLY A 412 -5.30 1.44 -13.76
CA GLY A 412 -4.60 0.34 -14.41
C GLY A 412 -3.18 0.10 -13.90
N TYR A 413 -2.88 0.46 -12.65
CA TYR A 413 -1.55 0.27 -12.04
C TYR A 413 -1.37 -1.04 -11.31
N THR A 414 -2.43 -1.62 -10.74
CA THR A 414 -2.32 -2.81 -9.88
C THR A 414 -3.31 -3.88 -10.28
N GLY A 415 -2.82 -5.11 -10.43
CA GLY A 415 -3.59 -6.33 -10.65
C GLY A 415 -4.24 -6.40 -12.02
N PHE A 416 -5.07 -5.42 -12.39
CA PHE A 416 -5.85 -5.42 -13.62
C PHE A 416 -5.88 -4.04 -14.26
N ARG A 417 -6.00 -4.01 -15.59
CA ARG A 417 -6.00 -2.76 -16.37
C ARG A 417 -7.37 -2.06 -16.34
N ASP A 418 -8.45 -2.83 -16.35
CA ASP A 418 -9.82 -2.39 -16.65
C ASP A 418 -10.78 -2.45 -15.46
N ARG A 419 -10.33 -2.98 -14.31
CA ARG A 419 -11.17 -3.23 -13.13
C ARG A 419 -10.37 -3.12 -11.84
N THR A 420 -11.05 -2.91 -10.73
CA THR A 420 -10.45 -2.94 -9.39
C THR A 420 -10.38 -4.36 -8.82
N MET A 421 -9.63 -4.55 -7.73
CA MET A 421 -9.51 -5.86 -7.07
C MET A 421 -10.86 -6.37 -6.55
N ASP A 422 -11.70 -5.49 -5.97
CA ASP A 422 -13.02 -5.86 -5.49
C ASP A 422 -13.99 -6.22 -6.63
N GLU A 423 -13.94 -5.51 -7.75
CA GLU A 423 -14.72 -5.87 -8.95
C GLU A 423 -14.30 -7.23 -9.51
N PHE A 424 -13.00 -7.51 -9.55
CA PHE A 424 -12.47 -8.81 -9.97
C PHE A 424 -12.94 -9.94 -9.05
N MET A 425 -12.74 -9.81 -7.74
CA MET A 425 -13.13 -10.83 -6.77
C MET A 425 -14.65 -11.06 -6.75
N ALA A 426 -15.46 -10.01 -6.84
CA ALA A 426 -16.91 -10.13 -6.87
C ALA A 426 -17.42 -10.82 -8.14
N ARG A 427 -16.79 -10.58 -9.29
CA ARG A 427 -17.21 -11.17 -10.57
C ARG A 427 -16.76 -12.61 -10.76
N GLU A 428 -15.56 -12.95 -10.28
CA GLU A 428 -14.90 -14.21 -10.67
C GLU A 428 -14.76 -15.21 -9.51
N HIS A 429 -14.90 -14.75 -8.27
CA HIS A 429 -14.65 -15.57 -7.08
C HIS A 429 -15.79 -15.55 -6.05
N ALA A 430 -16.88 -14.82 -6.33
CA ALA A 430 -18.09 -14.88 -5.50
C ALA A 430 -18.92 -16.15 -5.80
N PRO A 431 -19.62 -16.72 -4.81
CA PRO A 431 -19.68 -16.29 -3.41
C PRO A 431 -18.57 -16.88 -2.53
N GLU A 432 -17.64 -17.68 -3.08
CA GLU A 432 -16.61 -18.39 -2.31
C GLU A 432 -15.72 -17.43 -1.50
N TRP A 433 -15.24 -16.38 -2.14
CA TRP A 433 -14.43 -15.34 -1.50
C TRP A 433 -15.30 -14.13 -1.13
N VAL A 434 -15.39 -13.87 0.16
CA VAL A 434 -16.13 -12.74 0.72
C VAL A 434 -15.16 -11.62 1.04
N ARG A 435 -15.39 -10.42 0.50
CA ARG A 435 -14.67 -9.21 0.94
C ARG A 435 -15.03 -8.94 2.39
N VAL A 436 -14.05 -8.94 3.27
CA VAL A 436 -14.26 -8.68 4.70
C VAL A 436 -13.75 -7.31 5.14
N VAL A 437 -12.77 -6.75 4.41
CA VAL A 437 -12.17 -5.44 4.71
C VAL A 437 -11.81 -4.72 3.41
N GLN A 438 -12.04 -3.40 3.38
CA GLN A 438 -11.45 -2.45 2.44
C GLN A 438 -11.11 -1.16 3.19
N LEU A 439 -9.83 -0.79 3.26
CA LEU A 439 -9.35 0.36 4.01
C LEU A 439 -8.53 1.28 3.11
N PRO A 440 -8.76 2.61 3.17
CA PRO A 440 -7.91 3.53 2.45
C PRO A 440 -6.49 3.52 3.02
N LEU A 441 -5.50 3.69 2.15
CA LEU A 441 -4.09 3.83 2.50
C LEU A 441 -3.58 5.23 2.14
N PRO A 442 -2.47 5.69 2.76
CA PRO A 442 -1.76 6.88 2.33
C PRO A 442 -1.44 6.75 0.84
N SER A 443 -2.08 7.58 0.01
CA SER A 443 -1.99 7.50 -1.44
C SER A 443 -1.01 8.54 -1.96
N PHE A 444 -0.15 8.17 -2.90
CA PHE A 444 0.67 9.15 -3.60
C PHE A 444 -0.22 10.10 -4.39
N PRO A 445 0.15 11.40 -4.55
CA PRO A 445 -0.63 12.32 -5.37
C PRO A 445 -1.02 11.75 -6.74
N GLY A 446 -2.33 11.78 -7.03
CA GLY A 446 -2.91 11.17 -8.24
C GLY A 446 -3.19 9.65 -8.15
N LYS A 447 -2.96 9.02 -6.99
CA LYS A 447 -3.29 7.61 -6.72
C LYS A 447 -4.44 7.50 -5.72
N ASP A 448 -5.02 6.31 -5.67
CA ASP A 448 -6.09 5.95 -4.75
C ASP A 448 -5.79 4.53 -4.26
N GLU A 449 -5.08 4.42 -3.14
CA GLU A 449 -4.54 3.16 -2.62
C GLU A 449 -5.42 2.59 -1.51
N ALA A 450 -5.54 1.27 -1.45
CA ALA A 450 -6.27 0.57 -0.41
C ALA A 450 -5.67 -0.79 -0.05
N LEU A 451 -6.01 -1.24 1.16
CA LEU A 451 -5.92 -2.64 1.58
C LEU A 451 -7.30 -3.28 1.39
N TYR A 452 -7.34 -4.37 0.64
CA TYR A 452 -8.46 -5.30 0.56
C TYR A 452 -8.13 -6.58 1.33
N VAL A 453 -9.10 -7.13 2.05
CA VAL A 453 -8.99 -8.49 2.61
C VAL A 453 -10.22 -9.30 2.25
N PHE A 454 -9.98 -10.50 1.75
CA PHE A 454 -11.01 -11.48 1.39
C PHE A 454 -10.81 -12.75 2.20
N GLN A 455 -11.91 -13.38 2.60
CA GLN A 455 -11.90 -14.66 3.30
C GLN A 455 -12.83 -15.66 2.63
N ARG A 456 -12.48 -16.95 2.70
CA ARG A 456 -13.33 -18.07 2.24
C ARG A 456 -13.44 -19.14 3.32
N GLY A 457 -14.32 -20.12 3.08
CA GLY A 457 -14.47 -21.28 3.96
C GLY A 457 -14.89 -20.88 5.39
N PRO A 458 -14.39 -21.57 6.44
CA PRO A 458 -14.81 -21.33 7.82
C PRO A 458 -14.54 -19.93 8.37
N ARG A 459 -13.63 -19.16 7.74
CA ARG A 459 -13.35 -17.77 8.14
C ARG A 459 -14.22 -16.74 7.42
N ALA A 460 -14.81 -17.10 6.29
CA ALA A 460 -15.75 -16.22 5.64
C ALA A 460 -16.96 -16.01 6.54
N PRO A 461 -17.46 -14.77 6.68
CA PRO A 461 -18.73 -14.53 7.32
C PRO A 461 -19.82 -15.36 6.63
N PRO A 462 -20.79 -15.91 7.38
CA PRO A 462 -21.90 -16.62 6.77
C PRO A 462 -22.66 -15.67 5.83
N PRO A 463 -23.25 -16.19 4.74
CA PRO A 463 -24.11 -15.38 3.90
C PRO A 463 -25.21 -14.72 4.74
N PRO A 464 -25.66 -13.51 4.38
CA PRO A 464 -26.79 -12.88 5.06
C PRO A 464 -27.93 -13.87 5.12
N ARG A 465 -28.46 -14.15 6.32
CA ARG A 465 -29.69 -14.94 6.43
C ARG A 465 -30.77 -14.14 5.72
N ASP A 466 -31.42 -14.75 4.73
CA ASP A 466 -32.64 -14.18 4.15
C ASP A 466 -33.61 -13.90 5.29
N ALA A 467 -33.85 -12.61 5.54
CA ALA A 467 -34.87 -12.16 6.47
C ALA A 467 -36.24 -12.49 5.84
N GLY A 468 -36.63 -13.76 5.84
CA GLY A 468 -37.88 -14.16 5.17
C GLY A 468 -38.16 -15.64 4.94
N ALA A 469 -37.30 -16.58 5.36
CA ALA A 469 -37.71 -17.99 5.36
C ALA A 469 -38.47 -18.29 6.66
N PRO A 470 -39.80 -18.51 6.64
CA PRO A 470 -40.53 -18.92 7.83
C PRO A 470 -39.96 -20.24 8.33
N GLU A 471 -39.77 -20.36 9.65
CA GLU A 471 -39.39 -21.64 10.25
C GLU A 471 -40.40 -22.72 9.85
N PRO A 472 -39.96 -23.94 9.49
CA PRO A 472 -40.87 -25.04 9.28
C PRO A 472 -41.60 -25.31 10.60
N VAL A 473 -42.88 -24.97 10.62
CA VAL A 473 -43.79 -25.33 11.71
C VAL A 473 -43.76 -26.84 11.82
N GLY A 474 -43.20 -27.34 12.92
CA GLY A 474 -43.16 -28.75 13.23
C GLY A 474 -44.57 -29.31 13.25
N SER A 475 -44.82 -30.31 12.41
CA SER A 475 -46.01 -31.14 12.45
C SER A 475 -45.92 -32.05 13.69
N GLY A 476 -46.63 -31.65 14.75
CA GLY A 476 -47.05 -32.51 15.85
C GLY A 476 -48.40 -33.15 15.57
#